data_AF-A0A249PJ11-F1
#
_entry.id   AF-A0A249PJ11-F1
#
_cell.length_a   1.000
_cell.length_b   1.000
_cell.length_c   1.000
_cell.angle_alpha   90.00
_cell.angle_beta   90.00
_cell.angle_gamma   90.00
#
_symmetry.space_group_name_H-M   'P 1'
#
loop_
_entity.id
_entity.type
_entity.pdbx_description
1 polymer ?
#
loop_
_entity_poly.entity_id
_entity_poly.type
_entity_poly.pdbx_seq_one_letter_code
_entity_poly.pdbx_strand_id
1 'polypeptide(L)'
;MAKAYLVGPIQRHQVDRAFRLIEVVGYELDLTQWREFCAAAFARQHMLPYAQEIVTVENARGYIAGLSIGHIAHDPLYGRLLDVPVFLVISAGDTPGVSDALLEHLMTAARNRRCSFIRIASTDPANWPDRRGRPRQADRGTLIPVQ
;
A
#
# COMPACT_ATOMS: atom_id res chain seq x y z
N MET A 1 0.21 -19.06 15.61
CA MET A 1 -0.63 -17.89 15.96
C MET A 1 -1.73 -17.78 14.92
N ALA A 2 -3.00 -17.73 15.33
CA ALA A 2 -4.10 -17.57 14.39
C ALA A 2 -3.93 -16.23 13.67
N LYS A 3 -3.89 -16.25 12.33
CA LYS A 3 -3.88 -15.01 11.53
C LYS A 3 -5.22 -14.33 11.74
N ALA A 4 -5.28 -13.37 12.67
CA ALA A 4 -6.44 -12.50 12.86
C ALA A 4 -6.72 -11.65 11.60
N TYR A 5 -5.69 -11.50 10.75
CA TYR A 5 -5.69 -10.72 9.54
C TYR A 5 -5.20 -11.52 8.33
N LEU A 6 -5.90 -11.35 7.21
CA LEU A 6 -5.47 -11.77 5.89
C LEU A 6 -4.83 -10.56 5.20
N VAL A 7 -3.54 -10.68 4.88
CA VAL A 7 -2.78 -9.62 4.20
C VAL A 7 -2.30 -10.12 2.86
N GLY A 8 -2.55 -9.36 1.80
CA GLY A 8 -2.09 -9.69 0.46
C GLY A 8 -2.54 -8.71 -0.61
N PRO A 9 -2.24 -9.00 -1.89
CA PRO A 9 -2.67 -8.17 -3.00
C PRO A 9 -4.19 -7.99 -2.99
N ILE A 10 -4.64 -6.77 -3.30
CA ILE A 10 -6.07 -6.46 -3.39
C ILE A 10 -6.76 -7.43 -4.35
N GLN A 11 -7.95 -7.89 -4.00
CA GLN A 11 -8.77 -8.73 -4.87
C GLN A 11 -9.91 -7.93 -5.50
N ARG A 12 -10.43 -8.40 -6.65
CA ARG A 12 -11.49 -7.69 -7.39
C ARG A 12 -12.71 -7.36 -6.53
N HIS A 13 -13.11 -8.27 -5.66
CA HIS A 13 -14.27 -8.08 -4.77
C HIS A 13 -13.99 -7.11 -3.61
N GLN A 14 -12.72 -6.77 -3.34
CA GLN A 14 -12.31 -5.86 -2.28
C GLN A 14 -12.22 -4.41 -2.77
N VAL A 15 -12.20 -4.15 -4.08
CA VAL A 15 -12.00 -2.81 -4.67
C VAL A 15 -12.96 -1.78 -4.07
N ASP A 16 -14.27 -2.00 -4.16
CA ASP A 16 -15.24 -1.04 -3.65
C ASP A 16 -15.23 -0.91 -2.12
N ARG A 17 -14.87 -1.98 -1.40
CA ARG A 17 -14.74 -1.95 0.07
C ARG A 17 -13.53 -1.14 0.51
N ALA A 18 -12.41 -1.28 -0.19
CA ALA A 18 -11.18 -0.54 0.06
C ALA A 18 -11.35 0.96 -0.20
N PHE A 19 -12.27 1.37 -1.09
CA PHE A 19 -12.56 2.78 -1.34
C PHE A 19 -13.01 3.52 -0.07
N ARG A 20 -13.73 2.86 0.84
CA ARG A 20 -14.16 3.46 2.11
C ARG A 20 -13.00 3.90 2.99
N LEU A 21 -11.85 3.21 2.92
CA LEU A 21 -10.64 3.62 3.64
C LEU A 21 -10.04 4.89 3.03
N ILE A 22 -10.08 5.01 1.72
CA ILE A 22 -9.54 6.17 0.98
C ILE A 22 -10.42 7.41 1.22
N GLU A 23 -11.75 7.23 1.19
CA GLU A 23 -12.74 8.29 1.41
C GLU A 23 -12.54 8.97 2.78
N VAL A 24 -12.24 8.20 3.83
CA VAL A 24 -12.04 8.73 5.19
C VAL A 24 -10.81 9.65 5.29
N VAL A 25 -9.80 9.46 4.46
CA VAL A 25 -8.56 10.25 4.50
C VAL A 25 -8.70 11.56 3.71
N GLY A 26 -9.84 11.77 3.04
CA GLY A 26 -10.16 13.04 2.39
C GLY A 26 -9.41 13.26 1.06
N TYR A 27 -8.98 12.20 0.39
CA TYR A 27 -8.42 12.30 -0.96
C TYR A 27 -9.52 12.76 -1.94
N GLU A 28 -9.18 13.66 -2.87
CA GLU A 28 -10.03 14.03 -4.03
C GLU A 28 -10.04 12.91 -5.09
N LEU A 29 -10.39 11.69 -4.68
CA LEU A 29 -10.49 10.52 -5.54
C LEU A 29 -11.91 9.99 -5.48
N ASP A 30 -12.60 9.95 -6.62
CA ASP A 30 -13.90 9.31 -6.71
C ASP A 30 -13.79 7.78 -6.90
N LEU A 31 -14.92 7.08 -6.72
CA LEU A 31 -14.98 5.62 -6.85
C LEU A 31 -14.61 5.14 -8.26
N THR A 32 -14.91 5.91 -9.30
CA THR A 32 -14.61 5.56 -10.70
C THR A 32 -13.11 5.60 -10.93
N GLN A 33 -12.44 6.68 -10.50
CA GLN A 33 -11.00 6.85 -10.58
C GLN A 33 -10.26 5.77 -9.79
N TRP A 34 -10.77 5.41 -8.61
CA TRP A 34 -10.24 4.31 -7.82
C TRP A 34 -10.35 2.95 -8.55
N ARG A 35 -11.50 2.67 -9.16
CA ARG A 35 -11.70 1.43 -9.94
C ARG A 35 -10.77 1.37 -11.15
N GLU A 36 -10.61 2.48 -11.88
CA GLU A 36 -9.65 2.59 -12.98
C GLU A 36 -8.21 2.33 -12.52
N PHE A 37 -7.84 2.90 -11.38
CA PHE A 37 -6.52 2.71 -10.78
C PHE A 37 -6.27 1.24 -10.41
N CYS A 38 -7.24 0.59 -9.76
CA CYS A 38 -7.16 -0.84 -9.46
C CYS A 38 -7.10 -1.70 -10.73
N ALA A 39 -7.90 -1.37 -11.75
CA ALA A 39 -7.88 -2.07 -13.03
C ALA A 39 -6.51 -1.97 -13.72
N ALA A 40 -5.88 -0.79 -13.69
CA ALA A 40 -4.53 -0.59 -14.18
C ALA A 40 -3.50 -1.39 -13.38
N ALA A 41 -3.62 -1.44 -12.05
CA ALA A 41 -2.76 -2.26 -11.20
C ALA A 41 -2.88 -3.75 -11.52
N PHE A 42 -4.11 -4.27 -11.68
CA PHE A 42 -4.35 -5.66 -12.08
C PHE A 42 -3.75 -5.98 -13.45
N ALA A 43 -3.91 -5.10 -14.43
CA ALA A 43 -3.34 -5.30 -15.77
C ALA A 43 -1.80 -5.35 -15.72
N ARG A 44 -1.18 -4.48 -14.92
CA ARG A 44 0.28 -4.41 -14.77
C ARG A 44 0.87 -5.61 -14.06
N GLN A 45 0.18 -6.15 -13.06
CA GLN A 45 0.62 -7.33 -12.32
C GLN A 45 0.86 -8.53 -13.26
N HIS A 46 0.10 -8.63 -14.35
CA HIS A 46 0.25 -9.70 -15.35
C HIS A 46 1.44 -9.46 -16.29
N MET A 47 1.89 -8.21 -16.46
CA MET A 47 2.96 -7.86 -17.41
C MET A 47 4.32 -7.65 -16.75
N LEU A 48 4.34 -7.14 -15.51
CA LEU A 48 5.54 -6.73 -14.79
C LEU A 48 5.44 -7.20 -13.33
N PRO A 49 6.22 -8.21 -12.90
CA PRO A 49 6.13 -8.78 -11.55
C PRO A 49 6.60 -7.83 -10.43
N TYR A 50 7.12 -6.65 -10.79
CA TYR A 50 7.55 -5.59 -9.85
C TYR A 50 6.79 -4.28 -10.06
N ALA A 51 5.67 -4.34 -10.77
CA ALA A 51 4.78 -3.19 -10.88
C ALA A 51 4.24 -2.78 -9.50
N GLN A 52 3.73 -1.55 -9.48
CA GLN A 52 2.96 -1.01 -8.38
C GLN A 52 1.95 -2.03 -7.81
N GLU A 53 2.01 -2.23 -6.51
CA GLU A 53 1.26 -3.23 -5.78
C GLU A 53 0.31 -2.55 -4.79
N ILE A 54 -0.94 -2.98 -4.80
CA ILE A 54 -1.96 -2.56 -3.84
C ILE A 54 -2.18 -3.74 -2.91
N VAL A 55 -1.92 -3.54 -1.62
CA VAL A 55 -2.05 -4.57 -0.58
C VAL A 55 -3.18 -4.17 0.37
N THR A 56 -4.02 -5.13 0.74
CA THR A 56 -5.10 -4.96 1.71
C THR A 56 -4.85 -5.79 2.95
N VAL A 57 -5.38 -5.31 4.08
CA VAL A 57 -5.52 -6.08 5.31
C VAL A 57 -6.99 -6.32 5.56
N GLU A 58 -7.42 -7.57 5.56
CA GLU A 58 -8.79 -7.99 5.85
C GLU A 58 -8.84 -8.65 7.23
N ASN A 59 -9.78 -8.24 8.07
CA ASN A 59 -10.00 -8.87 9.37
C ASN A 59 -10.85 -10.14 9.26
N ALA A 60 -10.95 -10.92 10.34
CA ALA A 60 -11.74 -12.15 10.39
C ALA A 60 -13.25 -11.98 10.06
N ARG A 61 -13.77 -10.75 10.04
CA ARG A 61 -15.17 -10.44 9.68
C ARG A 61 -15.33 -10.02 8.21
N GLY A 62 -14.23 -9.96 7.46
CA GLY A 62 -14.23 -9.60 6.04
C GLY A 62 -14.21 -8.09 5.75
N TYR A 63 -13.91 -7.27 6.77
CA TYR A 63 -13.72 -5.83 6.58
C TYR A 63 -12.26 -5.53 6.22
N ILE A 64 -12.07 -4.64 5.26
CA ILE A 64 -10.75 -4.10 4.94
C ILE A 64 -10.41 -3.08 6.03
N ALA A 65 -9.43 -3.42 6.86
CA ALA A 65 -8.97 -2.61 7.98
C ALA A 65 -7.68 -1.84 7.64
N GLY A 66 -7.01 -2.20 6.55
CA GLY A 66 -5.79 -1.51 6.09
C GLY A 66 -5.58 -1.62 4.59
N LEU A 67 -4.84 -0.66 4.06
CA LEU A 67 -4.50 -0.54 2.64
C LEU A 67 -3.09 0.05 2.53
N SER A 68 -2.25 -0.52 1.67
CA SER A 68 -1.04 0.16 1.21
C SER A 68 -0.92 0.12 -0.30
N ILE A 69 -0.30 1.16 -0.86
CA ILE A 69 0.11 1.19 -2.26
C ILE A 69 1.61 1.37 -2.27
N GLY A 70 2.33 0.46 -2.93
CA GLY A 70 3.78 0.48 -2.98
C GLY A 70 4.34 0.17 -4.37
N HIS A 71 5.57 0.61 -4.63
CA HIS A 71 6.31 0.28 -5.85
C HIS A 71 7.81 0.24 -5.58
N ILE A 72 8.57 -0.41 -6.46
CA ILE A 72 10.04 -0.38 -6.36
C ILE A 72 10.57 0.92 -6.96
N ALA A 73 11.39 1.62 -6.18
CA ALA A 73 12.09 2.82 -6.60
C ALA A 73 13.60 2.65 -6.41
N HIS A 74 14.37 3.52 -7.07
CA HIS A 74 15.80 3.66 -6.88
C HIS A 74 16.08 5.06 -6.36
N ASP A 75 16.72 5.14 -5.20
CA ASP A 75 17.18 6.37 -4.59
C ASP A 75 18.71 6.46 -4.71
N PRO A 76 19.27 7.62 -5.10
CA PRO A 76 20.72 7.78 -5.28
C PRO A 76 21.55 7.53 -4.02
N LEU A 77 20.99 7.75 -2.82
CA LEU A 77 21.68 7.61 -1.53
C LEU A 77 21.46 6.22 -0.93
N TYR A 78 20.24 5.69 -1.04
CA TYR A 78 19.84 4.45 -0.35
C TYR A 78 19.78 3.22 -1.27
N GLY A 79 19.96 3.42 -2.58
CA GLY A 79 19.89 2.37 -3.57
C GLY A 79 18.45 1.92 -3.83
N ARG A 80 18.22 0.61 -3.93
CA ARG A 80 16.87 0.07 -4.19
C ARG A 80 16.02 0.12 -2.92
N LEU A 81 14.83 0.72 -3.02
CA LEU A 81 13.87 0.79 -1.92
C LEU A 81 12.45 0.43 -2.35
N LEU A 82 11.63 0.03 -1.39
CA LEU A 82 10.19 -0.13 -1.56
C LEU A 82 9.53 1.19 -1.15
N ASP A 83 8.99 1.92 -2.12
CA ASP A 83 8.34 3.20 -1.89
C ASP A 83 6.85 3.00 -1.67
N VAL A 84 6.32 3.47 -0.54
CA VAL A 84 4.95 3.27 -0.08
C VAL A 84 4.30 4.63 0.10
N PRO A 85 3.79 5.26 -0.98
CA PRO A 85 3.12 6.56 -0.92
C PRO A 85 1.80 6.55 -0.14
N VAL A 86 1.17 5.38 0.03
CA VAL A 86 -0.09 5.23 0.76
C VAL A 86 0.05 4.11 1.76
N PHE A 87 -0.15 4.43 3.04
CA PHE A 87 -0.21 3.47 4.15
C PHE A 87 -1.37 3.90 5.06
N LEU A 88 -2.50 3.21 4.96
CA LEU A 88 -3.73 3.54 5.65
C LEU A 88 -4.16 2.38 6.54
N VAL A 89 -4.53 2.70 7.77
CA VAL A 89 -5.10 1.76 8.72
C VAL A 89 -6.29 2.41 9.40
N ILE A 90 -7.44 1.74 9.35
CA ILE A 90 -8.64 2.12 10.08
C ILE A 90 -9.14 0.87 10.80
N SER A 91 -8.91 0.82 12.10
CA SER A 91 -9.34 -0.28 12.96
C SER A 91 -10.07 0.28 14.16
N ALA A 92 -11.29 -0.21 14.43
CA ALA A 92 -12.09 0.23 15.56
C ALA A 92 -11.63 -0.37 16.90
N GLY A 93 -10.64 -1.27 16.91
CA GLY A 93 -10.22 -1.96 18.13
C GLY A 93 -8.80 -2.52 18.15
N ASP A 94 -8.07 -2.52 17.02
CA ASP A 94 -6.70 -3.01 16.96
C ASP A 94 -5.94 -2.34 15.80
N THR A 95 -5.64 -1.06 15.97
CA THR A 95 -4.79 -0.32 15.01
C THR A 95 -3.36 -0.86 14.99
N PRO A 96 -2.71 -1.15 16.15
CA PRO A 96 -1.36 -1.73 16.17
C PRO A 96 -1.28 -3.05 15.39
N GLY A 97 -2.17 -4.02 15.64
CA GLY A 97 -2.13 -5.33 14.98
C GLY A 97 -2.34 -5.26 13.47
N VAL A 98 -3.21 -4.37 12.99
CA VAL A 98 -3.38 -4.15 11.54
C VAL A 98 -2.13 -3.49 10.93
N SER A 99 -1.54 -2.53 11.63
CA SER A 99 -0.33 -1.84 11.19
C SER A 99 0.86 -2.79 11.12
N ASP A 100 1.04 -3.62 12.14
CA ASP A 100 2.08 -4.65 12.22
C ASP A 100 1.90 -5.68 11.10
N ALA A 101 0.68 -6.20 10.89
CA ALA A 101 0.42 -7.16 9.84
C ALA A 101 0.72 -6.60 8.43
N LEU A 102 0.40 -5.32 8.19
CA LEU A 102 0.71 -4.65 6.94
C LEU A 102 2.22 -4.39 6.78
N LEU A 103 2.88 -3.92 7.84
CA LEU A 103 4.31 -3.65 7.83
C LEU A 103 5.12 -4.93 7.65
N GLU A 104 4.77 -6.03 8.32
CA GLU A 104 5.41 -7.34 8.15
C GLU A 104 5.31 -7.84 6.69
N HIS A 105 4.15 -7.62 6.05
CA HIS A 105 3.97 -7.95 4.64
C HIS A 105 4.89 -7.11 3.75
N LEU A 106 4.96 -5.80 3.98
CA LEU A 106 5.85 -4.89 3.25
C LEU A 106 7.33 -5.24 3.46
N MET A 107 7.74 -5.58 4.69
CA MET A 107 9.09 -6.05 5.02
C MET A 107 9.43 -7.31 4.25
N THR A 108 8.52 -8.28 4.22
CA THR A 108 8.70 -9.52 3.45
C THR A 108 8.81 -9.24 1.94
N ALA A 109 7.94 -8.38 1.41
CA ALA A 109 7.98 -7.97 0.00
C ALA A 109 9.30 -7.24 -0.35
N ALA A 110 9.76 -6.35 0.52
CA ALA A 110 11.00 -5.59 0.36
C ALA A 110 12.23 -6.53 0.36
N ARG A 111 12.30 -7.49 1.28
CA ARG A 111 13.34 -8.54 1.32
C ARG A 111 13.37 -9.34 0.03
N ASN A 112 12.21 -9.85 -0.41
CA ASN A 112 12.09 -10.64 -1.63
C ASN A 112 12.54 -9.87 -2.88
N ARG A 113 12.41 -8.53 -2.87
CA ARG A 113 12.79 -7.64 -3.98
C ARG A 113 14.19 -7.04 -3.82
N ARG A 114 14.93 -7.42 -2.76
CA ARG A 114 16.28 -6.94 -2.41
C ARG A 114 16.33 -5.42 -2.22
N CYS A 115 15.31 -4.88 -1.58
CA CYS A 115 15.29 -3.49 -1.15
C CYS A 115 16.05 -3.35 0.17
N SER A 116 16.86 -2.32 0.29
CA SER A 116 17.59 -2.01 1.54
C SER A 116 16.70 -1.26 2.54
N PHE A 117 15.71 -0.52 2.02
CA PHE A 117 14.82 0.32 2.81
C PHE A 117 13.38 0.23 2.30
N ILE A 118 12.44 0.53 3.19
CA ILE A 118 11.06 0.90 2.88
C ILE A 118 10.93 2.38 3.18
N ARG A 119 10.33 3.15 2.26
CA ARG A 119 9.96 4.54 2.51
C ARG A 119 8.46 4.63 2.61
N ILE A 120 7.94 5.04 3.78
CA ILE A 120 6.50 5.25 3.99
C ILE A 120 6.23 6.75 3.99
N ALA A 121 5.45 7.23 3.02
CA ALA A 121 5.08 8.65 2.98
C ALA A 121 4.14 9.00 4.15
N SER A 122 4.15 10.27 4.55
CA SER A 122 3.11 10.79 5.43
C SER A 122 1.74 10.67 4.77
N THR A 123 0.71 10.41 5.56
CA THR A 123 -0.68 10.34 5.13
C THR A 123 -1.20 11.74 4.80
N ASP A 124 -0.76 12.26 3.65
CA ASP A 124 -1.16 13.55 3.08
C ASP A 124 -1.91 13.29 1.76
N PRO A 125 -3.10 13.89 1.55
CA PRO A 125 -3.78 13.92 0.27
C PRO A 125 -2.90 14.19 -0.96
N ALA A 126 -1.89 15.06 -0.81
CA ALA A 126 -0.96 15.42 -1.88
C ALA A 126 -0.04 14.28 -2.34
N ASN A 127 0.17 13.27 -1.49
CA ASN A 127 1.06 12.13 -1.76
C ASN A 127 0.41 11.03 -2.61
N TRP A 128 -0.86 11.20 -3.02
CA TRP A 128 -1.53 10.19 -3.82
C TRP A 128 -0.75 9.89 -5.11
N PRO A 129 -0.48 8.61 -5.41
CA PRO A 129 0.29 8.23 -6.58
C PRO A 129 -0.45 8.60 -7.86
N ASP A 130 0.30 9.08 -8.86
CA ASP A 130 -0.25 9.28 -10.20
C ASP A 130 -0.70 7.95 -10.84
N ARG A 131 -1.29 8.00 -12.03
CA ARG A 131 -1.71 6.79 -12.77
C ARG A 131 -0.55 5.82 -13.01
N ARG A 132 0.72 6.25 -12.93
CA ARG A 132 1.92 5.41 -13.09
C ARG A 132 2.48 4.91 -11.75
N GLY A 133 1.86 5.26 -10.62
CA GLY A 133 2.28 4.86 -9.30
C GLY A 133 3.34 5.77 -8.67
N ARG A 134 3.68 6.88 -9.32
CA ARG A 134 4.73 7.79 -8.82
C ARG A 134 4.14 8.78 -7.82
N PRO A 135 4.81 9.03 -6.68
CA PRO A 135 4.41 10.12 -5.78
C PRO A 135 4.52 11.45 -6.53
N ARG A 136 3.56 12.36 -6.32
CA ARG A 136 3.58 13.70 -6.93
C ARG A 136 4.69 14.59 -6.33
N GLN A 137 5.07 14.34 -5.08
CA GLN A 137 6.09 15.11 -4.38
C GLN A 137 7.10 14.14 -3.75
N ALA A 138 8.39 14.41 -3.94
CA ALA A 138 9.49 13.61 -3.42
C ALA A 138 9.70 13.87 -1.92
N ASP A 139 8.64 13.84 -1.12
CA ASP A 139 8.76 14.14 0.30
C ASP A 139 9.40 12.98 1.08
N ARG A 140 10.08 13.34 2.16
CA ARG A 140 10.90 12.48 3.01
C ARG A 140 10.01 11.65 3.93
N GLY A 141 9.33 10.66 3.35
CA GLY A 141 8.68 9.61 4.13
C GLY A 141 9.63 8.96 5.14
N THR A 142 9.08 8.32 6.17
CA THR A 142 9.87 7.56 7.14
C THR A 142 10.61 6.42 6.44
N LEU A 143 11.93 6.39 6.60
CA LEU A 143 12.77 5.31 6.10
C LEU A 143 12.89 4.22 7.16
N ILE A 144 12.51 3.01 6.80
CA ILE A 144 12.59 1.82 7.64
C ILE A 144 13.62 0.87 7.02
N PRO A 145 14.70 0.53 7.74
CA PRO A 145 15.69 -0.42 7.23
C PRO A 145 15.08 -1.83 7.12
N VAL A 146 15.37 -2.50 6.01
CA VAL A 146 14.97 -3.88 5.79
C VAL A 146 16.04 -4.78 6.42
N GLN A 147 15.80 -5.23 7.65
CA GLN A 147 16.66 -6.20 8.36
C GLN A 147 16.40 -7.63 7.90
#